data_AF-A0A2M8Q7L5-F1
#
_entry.id   AF-A0A2M8Q7L5-F1
#
_cell.length_a   1.000
_cell.length_b   1.000
_cell.length_c   1.000
_cell.angle_alpha   90.00
_cell.angle_beta   90.00
_cell.angle_gamma   90.00
#
_symmetry.space_group_name_H-M   'P 1'
#
loop_
_entity.id
_entity.type
_entity.pdbx_description
1 polymer ?
#
loop_
_entity_poly.entity_id
_entity_poly.type
_entity_poly.pdbx_seq_one_letter_code
_entity_poly.pdbx_strand_id
1 'polypeptide(L)' 'MTKPFYCQLQQFLDEGLTVAVATIVQVKGSTPREVGAKMIIHPYGKHVGTVGGGCGEAEVIRA' A
#
# COMPACT_ATOMS: atom_id res chain seq x y z
N MET A 1 -2.98 3.61 -18.61
CA MET A 1 -4.04 3.67 -17.58
C MET A 1 -3.57 2.91 -16.37
N THR A 2 -3.52 3.54 -15.20
CA THR A 2 -3.18 2.89 -13.93
C THR A 2 -4.29 1.88 -13.58
N LYS A 3 -3.95 0.63 -13.28
CA LYS A 3 -4.94 -0.36 -12.84
C LYS A 3 -5.58 0.10 -11.51
N PRO A 4 -6.90 -0.07 -11.31
CA PRO A 4 -7.53 0.21 -10.02
C PRO A 4 -6.92 -0.66 -8.91
N PHE A 5 -6.82 -0.11 -7.69
CA PHE A 5 -6.19 -0.76 -6.53
C PHE A 5 -6.68 -2.19 -6.30
N TYR A 6 -8.00 -2.40 -6.23
CA TYR A 6 -8.57 -3.72 -5.95
C TYR A 6 -8.37 -4.72 -7.09
N CYS A 7 -8.28 -4.25 -8.34
CA CYS A 7 -7.92 -5.14 -9.46
C CYS A 7 -6.48 -5.63 -9.34
N GLN A 8 -5.57 -4.81 -8.83
CA GLN A 8 -4.17 -5.23 -8.57
C GLN A 8 -4.10 -6.18 -7.38
N LEU A 9 -4.85 -5.90 -6.31
CA LEU A 9 -4.96 -6.82 -5.18
C LEU A 9 -5.48 -8.19 -5.62
N GLN A 10 -6.57 -8.21 -6.39
CA GLN A 10 -7.14 -9.45 -6.92
C GLN A 10 -6.13 -10.21 -7.77
N GLN A 11 -5.39 -9.52 -8.65
CA GLN A 11 -4.37 -10.16 -9.47
C GLN A 11 -3.31 -10.88 -8.61
N PHE A 12 -2.82 -10.26 -7.54
CA PHE A 12 -1.83 -10.93 -6.67
C PHE A 12 -2.41 -12.14 -5.94
N LEU A 13 -3.68 -12.06 -5.53
CA LEU A 13 -4.37 -13.19 -4.91
C LEU A 13 -4.58 -14.34 -5.91
N ASP A 14 -4.92 -14.04 -7.16
CA ASP A 14 -5.07 -15.03 -8.24
C ASP A 14 -3.73 -15.71 -8.58
N GLU A 15 -2.61 -14.99 -8.44
CA GLU A 15 -1.25 -15.52 -8.57
C GLU A 15 -0.81 -16.37 -7.36
N GLY A 16 -1.68 -16.55 -6.35
CA GLY A 16 -1.40 -17.34 -5.14
C GLY A 16 -0.47 -16.64 -4.16
N LEU A 17 -0.27 -15.33 -4.30
CA LEU A 17 0.61 -14.56 -3.42
C LEU A 17 -0.13 -14.15 -2.14
N THR A 18 0.54 -14.33 -1.01
CA THR A 18 0.11 -13.72 0.25
C THR A 18 0.66 -12.30 0.31
N VAL A 19 -0.22 -11.31 0.38
CA VAL A 19 0.15 -9.88 0.43
C VAL A 19 -0.46 -9.21 1.65
N ALA A 20 0.13 -8.10 2.09
CA ALA A 20 -0.47 -7.23 3.11
C ALA A 20 -1.04 -5.96 2.48
N VAL A 21 -2.07 -5.38 3.11
CA VAL A 21 -2.64 -4.09 2.70
C VAL A 21 -2.57 -3.12 3.87
N ALA A 22 -1.85 -2.02 3.68
CA ALA A 22 -1.85 -0.89 4.59
C ALA A 22 -2.86 0.16 4.13
N THR A 23 -3.63 0.71 5.05
CA THR A 23 -4.57 1.81 4.79
C THR A 23 -4.38 2.89 5.84
N ILE A 24 -4.29 4.15 5.40
CA ILE A 24 -4.30 5.29 6.31
C ILE A 24 -5.71 5.44 6.87
N VAL A 25 -5.88 5.20 8.16
CA VAL A 25 -7.17 5.33 8.85
C VAL A 25 -7.37 6.71 9.51
N GLN A 26 -6.28 7.41 9.79
CA GLN A 26 -6.29 8.74 10.40
C GLN A 26 -5.01 9.48 10.05
N VAL A 27 -5.08 10.81 9.96
CA VAL A 27 -3.92 11.71 9.82
C VAL A 27 -3.98 12.82 10.86
N LYS A 28 -2.83 13.42 11.18
CA LYS A 28 -2.73 14.58 12.07
C LYS A 28 -1.79 15.60 11.44
N GLY A 29 -2.25 16.85 11.33
CA GLY A 29 -1.49 17.94 10.72
C GLY A 29 -1.44 17.83 9.19
N SER A 30 -0.41 18.41 8.58
CA SER A 30 -0.17 18.30 7.13
C SER A 30 0.60 17.03 6.83
N THR A 31 -0.04 16.10 6.12
CA THR A 31 0.56 14.83 5.71
C THR A 31 0.56 14.71 4.18
N PRO A 32 1.56 14.04 3.58
CA PRO A 32 1.67 13.90 2.12
C PRO A 32 0.56 13.03 1.49
N ARG A 33 -0.17 12.27 2.32
CA ARG A 33 -1.33 11.46 1.92
C ARG A 33 -2.48 11.66 2.88
N GLU A 34 -3.68 11.44 2.36
CA GLU A 34 -4.94 11.59 3.09
C GLU A 34 -5.45 10.24 3.61
N VAL A 35 -6.42 10.30 4.52
CA VAL A 35 -7.17 9.13 4.99
C VAL A 35 -7.75 8.38 3.78
N GLY A 36 -7.63 7.06 3.83
CA GLY A 36 -8.11 6.16 2.78
C GLY A 36 -7.05 5.82 1.72
N ALA A 37 -5.90 6.51 1.69
CA ALA A 37 -4.75 6.08 0.89
C ALA A 37 -4.34 4.66 1.27
N LYS A 38 -4.02 3.84 0.26
CA LYS A 38 -3.72 2.41 0.44
C LYS A 38 -2.42 2.03 -0.22
N MET A 39 -1.78 1.03 0.35
CA MET A 39 -0.57 0.41 -0.18
C MET A 39 -0.66 -1.11 -0.05
N ILE A 40 -0.35 -1.81 -1.14
CA ILE A 40 -0.19 -3.28 -1.15
C ILE A 40 1.29 -3.57 -0.94
N ILE A 41 1.62 -4.45 0.00
CA ILE A 41 2.98 -4.91 0.29
C ILE A 41 3.14 -6.33 -0.23
N HIS A 42 4.09 -6.50 -1.14
CA HIS A 42 4.44 -7.78 -1.74
C HIS A 42 5.44 -8.53 -0.85
N PRO A 43 5.36 -9.87 -0.75
CA PRO A 43 6.30 -10.69 0.01
C PRO A 43 7.75 -10.62 -0.50
N TYR A 44 8.00 -10.01 -1.67
CA TYR A 44 9.32 -9.89 -2.28
C TYR A 44 9.87 -8.46 -2.22
N GLY A 45 9.37 -7.65 -1.28
CA GLY A 45 9.86 -6.30 -1.02
C GLY A 45 9.39 -5.22 -2.01
N LYS A 46 8.50 -5.55 -2.94
CA LYS A 46 7.82 -4.58 -3.81
C LYS A 46 6.54 -4.07 -3.16
N HIS A 47 6.06 -2.91 -3.57
CA HIS A 47 4.78 -2.38 -3.13
C HIS A 47 4.07 -1.63 -4.25
N VAL A 48 2.75 -1.47 -4.10
CA VAL A 48 1.87 -0.74 -5.02
C VAL A 48 1.07 0.27 -4.21
N GLY A 49 0.99 1.52 -4.68
CA GLY A 49 0.44 2.61 -3.88
C GLY A 49 1.49 3.16 -2.91
N THR A 50 1.08 4.08 -2.06
CA THR A 50 2.00 4.82 -1.17
C THR A 50 1.23 5.40 0.00
N VAL A 51 1.86 5.40 1.17
CA VAL A 51 1.32 5.99 2.41
C VAL A 51 1.95 7.34 2.75
N GLY A 52 3.03 7.75 2.07
CA GLY A 52 3.62 9.07 2.27
C GLY A 52 4.71 9.50 1.29
N GLY A 53 5.26 8.59 0.50
CA GLY A 53 6.22 8.86 -0.59
C GLY A 53 7.68 8.93 -0.15
N GLY A 54 8.05 8.32 0.99
CA GLY A 54 9.39 8.38 1.57
C GLY A 54 9.67 7.32 2.63
N CYS A 55 10.17 7.74 3.81
CA CYS A 55 10.58 6.81 4.86
C CYS A 55 9.41 5.99 5.45
N GLY A 56 8.19 6.53 5.43
CA GLY A 56 7.00 5.86 5.98
C GLY A 56 6.69 4.53 5.28
N GLU A 57 6.96 4.42 3.98
CA GLU A 57 6.83 3.16 3.24
C GLU A 57 7.73 2.07 3.83
N ALA A 58 8.99 2.40 4.12
CA ALA A 58 9.96 1.43 4.63
C ALA A 58 9.62 0.96 6.05
N GLU A 59 9.02 1.82 6.88
CA GLU A 59 8.53 1.43 8.20
C GLU A 59 7.30 0.52 8.10
N VAL A 60 6.33 0.87 7.24
CA VAL A 60 5.13 0.05 7.03
C VAL A 60 5.48 -1.32 6.44
N ILE A 61 6.49 -1.42 5.58
CA ILE A 61 6.94 -2.71 5.01
C ILE A 61 7.60 -3.61 6.08
N ARG A 62 8.21 -3.04 7.13
CA ARG A 62 8.92 -3.80 8.16
C ARG A 62 8.04 -4.22 9.34
N ALA A 63 6.88 -3.60 9.52
CA ALA A 63 5.95 -3.86 10.62
C ALA A 63 5.27 -5.23 10.48
#